data_AF-A0A5M3VVB2-F1
#
_entry.id   AF-A0A5M3VVB2-F1
#
_cell.length_a   1.000
_cell.length_b   1.000
_cell.length_c   1.000
_cell.angle_alpha   90.00
_cell.angle_beta   90.00
_cell.angle_gamma   90.00
#
_symmetry.space_group_name_H-M   'P 1'
#
loop_
_entity.id
_entity.type
_entity.pdbx_description
1 polymer ?
#
loop_
_entity_poly.entity_id
_entity_poly.type
_entity_poly.pdbx_seq_one_letter_code
_entity_poly.pdbx_strand_id
1 'polypeptide(L)'
;MSTAQLIGIDQILLILVAGVWAASAGVAVAALRGAAGNLAPIAAALLAAAIVMTALRGLTTAGLATAGWWFAAEKITLAMPLVVLPGLVAGAVTLPDLIRFWRHGSPLDPARTLPVVIAAIGAVAGIACGLLISYPVTVPAAVIVLLGFAGASALAWRILAGRTGDRWRVAGTAVLTVAVAWAISGSWSGGPFHAGHQEAAGGVSVASLVGETVAGAREFTLTAKPATLKLPSGRTFEAWSFNGQSPGPTLRVKQGEHVELTLRNELPGQAVTIHWHGYDVPSGEDGVPGVTQDAVLPGGSHVYRFRAADPGTYWYHSHQTSSVAVAKGLFGLLVVEPDPGDHTLALHSYGGMTMALDDLPPSDALVKTTIKPGSPVRLRVVDTDSLPVELGLTGVPYKLAAVDGTDVPGATGLHGDRLRLAAGGRYDLTFTMPTGPVYLDVEGHPGLLINGDTPPAAASGPVLDVTAYGSGAPVPQEFDQEITWVLDHTLAMVGGLPRLAHTVNGKGFPNIPAPLVKEGQKVLIRVVNRSSDTHPMHPHGHHVQILSKNGVPANGIWMDTFDVRPGEVWEVALTADNPGMWMSHCHDLAHAVQGMEFHLAYEGVTSPYDLGGKAGNHPA
;
A
#
# COMPACT_ATOMS: atom_id res chain seq x y z
N MET A 1 11.33 -18.25 10.55
CA MET A 1 11.38 -17.42 9.33
C MET A 1 9.99 -16.86 9.14
N SER A 2 9.85 -15.54 9.00
CA SER A 2 8.55 -14.91 8.74
C SER A 2 8.11 -15.14 7.29
N THR A 3 6.82 -14.98 6.99
CA THR A 3 6.30 -15.00 5.61
C THR A 3 7.03 -13.99 4.73
N ALA A 4 7.29 -12.78 5.24
CA ALA A 4 8.08 -11.74 4.56
C ALA A 4 9.47 -12.24 4.12
N GLN A 5 10.21 -12.87 5.05
CA GLN A 5 11.53 -13.43 4.76
C GLN A 5 11.44 -14.53 3.70
N LEU A 6 10.39 -15.35 3.76
CA LEU A 6 10.19 -16.42 2.79
C LEU A 6 9.84 -15.88 1.40
N ILE A 7 9.03 -14.82 1.30
CA ILE A 7 8.75 -14.10 0.05
C ILE A 7 10.07 -13.57 -0.54
N GLY A 8 10.89 -12.89 0.27
CA GLY A 8 12.17 -12.35 -0.19
C GLY A 8 13.13 -13.43 -0.69
N ILE A 9 13.24 -14.56 0.01
CA ILE A 9 14.07 -15.69 -0.43
C ILE A 9 13.51 -16.30 -1.72
N ASP A 10 12.20 -16.49 -1.84
CA ASP A 10 11.58 -17.01 -3.06
C ASP A 10 11.84 -16.11 -4.28
N GLN A 11 11.79 -14.79 -4.10
CA GLN A 11 12.12 -13.81 -5.15
C GLN A 11 13.60 -13.88 -5.57
N ILE A 12 14.52 -13.99 -4.61
CA ILE A 12 15.95 -14.19 -4.92
C ILE A 12 16.14 -15.50 -5.69
N LEU A 13 15.53 -16.59 -5.23
CA LEU A 13 15.60 -17.89 -5.89
C LEU A 13 14.97 -17.86 -7.29
N LEU A 14 13.88 -17.12 -7.50
CA LEU A 14 13.27 -16.93 -8.81
C LEU A 14 14.29 -16.38 -9.82
N ILE A 15 15.02 -15.32 -9.45
CA ILE A 15 16.03 -14.70 -10.32
C ILE A 15 17.22 -15.64 -10.52
N LEU A 16 17.73 -16.26 -9.44
CA LEU A 16 18.86 -17.18 -9.51
C LEU A 16 18.55 -18.42 -10.37
N VAL A 17 17.37 -19.01 -10.22
CA VAL A 17 16.91 -20.16 -11.03
C VAL A 17 16.90 -19.77 -12.51
N ALA A 18 16.35 -18.60 -12.87
CA ALA A 18 16.38 -18.12 -14.25
C ALA A 18 17.81 -17.95 -14.78
N GLY A 19 18.70 -17.32 -14.00
CA GLY A 19 20.10 -17.12 -14.38
C GLY A 19 20.87 -18.42 -14.58
N VAL A 20 20.75 -19.37 -13.65
CA VAL A 20 21.47 -20.66 -13.70
C VAL A 20 20.94 -21.54 -14.84
N TRP A 21 19.62 -21.59 -15.08
CA TRP A 21 19.08 -22.30 -16.24
C TRP A 21 19.53 -21.67 -17.56
N ALA A 22 19.53 -20.34 -17.68
CA ALA A 22 20.00 -19.65 -18.88
C ALA A 22 21.50 -19.94 -19.15
N ALA A 23 22.34 -19.90 -18.10
CA ALA A 23 23.75 -20.27 -18.20
C ALA A 23 23.93 -21.74 -18.60
N SER A 24 23.19 -22.66 -17.97
CA SER A 24 23.20 -24.09 -18.31
C SER A 24 22.84 -24.32 -19.78
N ALA A 25 21.77 -23.67 -20.26
CA ALA A 25 21.33 -23.73 -21.65
C ALA A 25 22.43 -23.25 -22.62
N GLY A 26 23.02 -22.08 -22.36
CA GLY A 26 24.07 -21.51 -23.22
C GLY A 26 25.32 -22.40 -23.30
N VAL A 27 25.82 -22.88 -22.14
CA VAL A 27 27.03 -23.71 -22.08
C VAL A 27 26.76 -25.11 -22.65
N ALA A 28 25.58 -25.70 -22.42
CA ALA A 28 25.22 -27.00 -23.00
C ALA A 28 25.15 -26.94 -24.54
N VAL A 29 24.52 -25.89 -25.10
CA VAL A 29 24.46 -25.68 -26.55
C VAL A 29 25.86 -25.49 -27.14
N ALA A 30 26.72 -24.70 -26.48
CA ALA A 30 28.10 -24.48 -26.91
C ALA A 30 28.94 -25.77 -26.87
N ALA A 31 28.80 -26.57 -25.80
CA ALA A 31 29.49 -27.84 -25.65
C ALA A 31 29.11 -28.84 -26.76
N LEU A 32 27.81 -28.97 -27.07
CA LEU A 32 27.34 -29.93 -28.10
C LEU A 32 27.51 -29.44 -29.54
N ARG A 33 27.66 -28.14 -29.79
CA ARG A 33 28.02 -27.60 -31.11
C ARG A 33 29.52 -27.70 -31.44
N GLY A 34 30.31 -28.35 -30.59
CA GLY A 34 31.73 -28.59 -30.83
C GLY A 34 32.64 -27.37 -30.66
N ALA A 35 32.14 -26.30 -30.02
CA ALA A 35 32.90 -25.05 -29.87
C ALA A 35 34.03 -25.13 -28.81
N ALA A 36 33.97 -26.09 -27.87
CA ALA A 36 35.07 -26.40 -26.95
C ALA A 36 34.75 -27.68 -26.12
N GLY A 37 35.49 -28.78 -26.30
CA GLY A 37 35.32 -30.02 -25.53
C GLY A 37 35.47 -29.84 -24.00
N ASN A 38 36.13 -28.77 -23.55
CA ASN A 38 36.33 -28.44 -22.13
C ASN A 38 35.07 -27.91 -21.41
N LEU A 39 33.96 -27.65 -22.12
CA LEU A 39 32.75 -27.07 -21.53
C LEU A 39 31.74 -28.11 -21.03
N ALA A 40 31.84 -29.38 -21.44
CA ALA A 40 30.91 -30.44 -21.04
C ALA A 40 30.78 -30.66 -19.52
N PRO A 41 31.89 -30.73 -18.73
CA PRO A 41 31.76 -30.87 -17.27
C PRO A 41 31.15 -29.63 -16.62
N ILE A 42 31.42 -28.43 -17.15
CA ILE A 42 30.82 -27.18 -16.69
C ILE A 42 29.31 -27.17 -16.99
N ALA A 43 28.91 -27.60 -18.18
CA ALA A 43 27.49 -27.73 -18.56
C ALA A 43 26.74 -28.71 -17.64
N ALA A 44 27.33 -29.87 -17.34
CA ALA A 44 26.75 -30.85 -16.45
C ALA A 44 26.63 -30.33 -15.00
N ALA A 45 27.66 -29.63 -14.50
CA ALA A 45 27.62 -29.01 -13.18
C ALA A 45 26.57 -27.90 -13.08
N LEU A 46 26.48 -27.02 -14.09
CA LEU A 46 25.45 -25.97 -14.15
C LEU A 46 24.05 -26.54 -14.24
N LEU A 47 23.84 -27.62 -15.00
CA LEU A 47 22.54 -28.30 -15.09
C LEU A 47 22.14 -28.93 -13.75
N ALA A 48 23.07 -29.62 -13.08
CA ALA A 48 22.82 -30.16 -11.74
C ALA A 48 22.50 -29.04 -10.74
N ALA A 49 23.25 -27.94 -10.77
CA ALA A 49 22.98 -26.76 -9.96
C ALA A 49 21.59 -26.15 -10.26
N ALA A 50 21.19 -26.06 -11.53
CA ALA A 50 19.88 -25.54 -11.94
C ALA A 50 18.73 -26.40 -11.35
N ILE A 51 18.87 -27.73 -11.39
CA ILE A 51 17.88 -28.66 -10.82
C ILE A 51 17.80 -28.49 -9.30
N VAL A 52 18.94 -28.43 -8.60
CA VAL A 52 18.99 -28.22 -7.15
C VAL A 52 18.36 -26.88 -6.76
N MET A 53 18.70 -25.80 -7.46
CA MET A 53 18.11 -24.48 -7.21
C MET A 53 16.61 -24.44 -7.47
N THR A 54 16.14 -25.16 -8.50
CA THR A 54 14.71 -25.29 -8.79
C THR A 54 13.98 -26.06 -7.68
N ALA A 55 14.60 -27.12 -7.16
CA ALA A 55 14.06 -27.86 -6.02
C ALA A 55 14.02 -27.00 -4.75
N LEU A 56 15.07 -26.22 -4.48
CA LEU A 56 15.11 -25.28 -3.37
C LEU A 56 13.99 -24.23 -3.48
N ARG A 57 13.77 -23.67 -4.67
CA ARG A 57 12.64 -22.78 -4.94
C ARG A 57 11.29 -23.48 -4.76
N GLY A 58 11.19 -24.76 -5.13
CA GLY A 58 10.00 -25.55 -4.86
C GLY A 58 9.69 -25.67 -3.37
N LEU A 59 10.71 -25.79 -2.52
CA LEU A 59 10.55 -25.78 -1.06
C LEU A 59 10.08 -24.42 -0.54
N THR A 60 10.61 -23.31 -1.05
CA THR A 60 10.16 -21.97 -0.63
C THR A 60 8.73 -21.68 -1.09
N THR A 61 8.38 -22.04 -2.32
CA THR A 61 7.01 -21.93 -2.84
C THR A 61 6.04 -22.81 -2.03
N ALA A 62 6.44 -24.03 -1.65
CA ALA A 62 5.63 -24.88 -0.77
C ALA A 62 5.45 -24.26 0.62
N GLY A 63 6.51 -23.67 1.19
CA GLY A 63 6.42 -22.91 2.44
C GLY A 63 5.45 -21.73 2.36
N LEU A 64 5.48 -20.97 1.26
CA LEU A 64 4.51 -19.88 1.03
C LEU A 64 3.08 -20.43 0.94
N ALA A 65 2.89 -21.58 0.28
CA ALA A 65 1.59 -22.25 0.21
C ALA A 65 1.05 -22.62 1.60
N THR A 66 1.93 -23.03 2.53
CA THR A 66 1.53 -23.33 3.91
C THR A 66 1.20 -22.09 4.73
N ALA A 67 1.74 -20.92 4.36
CA ALA A 67 1.35 -19.62 4.93
C ALA A 67 0.03 -19.09 4.35
N GLY A 68 -0.47 -19.72 3.28
CA GLY A 68 -1.71 -19.35 2.60
C GLY A 68 -1.57 -19.48 1.09
N TRP A 69 -2.57 -20.09 0.44
CA TRP A 69 -2.58 -20.28 -1.01
C TRP A 69 -2.41 -18.97 -1.78
N TRP A 70 -2.98 -17.88 -1.25
CA TRP A 70 -2.90 -16.55 -1.85
C TRP A 70 -1.45 -16.04 -1.97
N PHE A 71 -0.47 -16.47 -1.18
CA PHE A 71 0.93 -16.01 -1.35
C PHE A 71 1.68 -16.70 -2.49
N ALA A 72 1.16 -17.83 -2.98
CA ALA A 72 1.85 -18.68 -3.93
C ALA A 72 1.00 -19.14 -5.11
N ALA A 73 -0.23 -18.62 -5.28
CA ALA A 73 -1.18 -19.09 -6.27
C ALA A 73 -0.56 -19.16 -7.68
N GLU A 74 -0.01 -18.06 -8.20
CA GLU A 74 0.62 -18.01 -9.52
C GLU A 74 1.89 -18.86 -9.61
N LYS A 75 2.60 -19.01 -8.49
CA LYS A 75 3.83 -19.80 -8.43
C LYS A 75 3.50 -21.29 -8.61
N ILE A 76 2.48 -21.77 -7.92
CA ILE A 76 2.09 -23.18 -7.90
C ILE A 76 1.34 -23.56 -9.19
N THR A 77 0.38 -22.75 -9.63
CA THR A 77 -0.47 -23.12 -10.77
C THR A 77 0.20 -22.88 -12.11
N LEU A 78 1.22 -22.01 -12.19
CA LEU A 78 1.81 -21.61 -13.46
C LEU A 78 3.35 -21.61 -13.46
N ALA A 79 3.99 -20.82 -12.60
CA ALA A 79 5.43 -20.58 -12.72
C ALA A 79 6.27 -21.87 -12.50
N MET A 80 5.94 -22.66 -11.47
CA MET A 80 6.67 -23.88 -11.14
C MET A 80 6.50 -24.98 -12.20
N PRO A 81 5.28 -25.31 -12.69
CA PRO A 81 5.11 -26.26 -13.79
C PRO A 81 5.96 -25.93 -15.03
N LEU A 82 6.08 -24.64 -15.38
CA LEU A 82 6.81 -24.19 -16.57
C LEU A 82 8.31 -24.48 -16.51
N VAL A 83 8.92 -24.59 -15.32
CA VAL A 83 10.35 -24.89 -15.16
C VAL A 83 10.60 -26.32 -14.67
N VAL A 84 9.78 -26.84 -13.75
CA VAL A 84 9.97 -28.17 -13.15
C VAL A 84 9.82 -29.27 -14.18
N LEU A 85 8.75 -29.25 -14.98
CA LEU A 85 8.49 -30.31 -15.96
C LEU A 85 9.61 -30.41 -17.01
N PRO A 86 10.00 -29.34 -17.73
CA PRO A 86 11.12 -29.43 -18.66
C PRO A 86 12.46 -29.66 -17.95
N GLY A 87 12.64 -29.17 -16.72
CA GLY A 87 13.85 -29.41 -15.94
C GLY A 87 14.05 -30.87 -15.57
N LEU A 88 12.98 -31.60 -15.23
CA LEU A 88 13.01 -33.04 -15.02
C LEU A 88 13.40 -33.79 -16.29
N VAL A 89 12.84 -33.39 -17.44
CA VAL A 89 13.21 -33.97 -18.75
C VAL A 89 14.68 -33.68 -19.07
N ALA A 90 15.17 -32.47 -18.79
CA ALA A 90 16.57 -32.10 -18.97
C ALA A 90 17.51 -32.94 -18.10
N GLY A 91 17.14 -33.21 -16.84
CA GLY A 91 17.88 -34.11 -15.95
C GLY A 91 17.88 -35.57 -16.42
N ALA A 92 16.78 -36.04 -17.00
CA ALA A 92 16.67 -37.42 -17.48
C ALA A 92 17.35 -37.67 -18.85
N VAL A 93 17.36 -36.66 -19.72
CA VAL A 93 17.83 -36.79 -21.11
C VAL A 93 19.19 -36.11 -21.31
N THR A 94 19.28 -34.81 -21.04
CA THR A 94 20.45 -34.01 -21.41
C THR A 94 21.63 -34.22 -20.45
N LEU A 95 21.38 -34.42 -19.16
CA LEU A 95 22.46 -34.62 -18.19
C LEU A 95 23.27 -35.92 -18.45
N PRO A 96 22.64 -37.09 -18.66
CA PRO A 96 23.38 -38.30 -19.05
C PRO A 96 24.15 -38.14 -20.36
N ASP A 97 23.60 -37.39 -21.31
CA ASP A 97 24.23 -37.10 -22.60
C ASP A 97 25.50 -36.25 -22.43
N LEU A 98 25.45 -35.19 -21.61
CA LEU A 98 26.61 -34.36 -21.28
C LEU A 98 27.71 -35.16 -20.55
N ILE A 99 27.32 -36.03 -19.62
CA ILE A 99 28.27 -36.90 -18.89
C ILE A 99 28.93 -37.91 -19.86
N ARG A 100 28.14 -38.51 -20.76
CA ARG A 100 28.67 -39.43 -21.79
C ARG A 100 29.61 -38.71 -22.75
N PHE A 101 29.25 -37.52 -23.21
CA PHE A 101 30.09 -36.69 -24.06
C PHE A 101 31.40 -36.31 -23.38
N TRP A 102 31.35 -35.89 -22.12
CA TRP A 102 32.53 -35.60 -21.31
C TRP A 102 33.47 -36.81 -21.17
N ARG A 103 32.92 -38.01 -20.98
CA ARG A 103 33.72 -39.24 -20.77
C ARG A 103 34.24 -39.88 -22.05
N HIS A 104 33.51 -39.78 -23.16
CA HIS A 104 33.76 -40.59 -24.36
C HIS A 104 33.88 -39.78 -25.66
N GLY A 105 33.64 -38.46 -25.64
CA GLY A 105 33.86 -37.56 -26.79
C GLY A 105 32.97 -37.81 -28.02
N SER A 106 31.87 -38.57 -27.90
CA SER A 106 31.02 -38.93 -29.03
C SER A 106 30.14 -37.75 -29.48
N PRO A 107 30.16 -37.32 -30.75
CA PRO A 107 29.34 -36.20 -31.21
C PRO A 107 27.85 -36.47 -30.96
N LEU A 108 27.17 -35.49 -30.37
CA LEU A 108 25.75 -35.55 -30.06
C LEU A 108 24.98 -34.55 -30.91
N ASP A 109 23.74 -34.90 -31.24
CA ASP A 109 22.80 -33.99 -31.89
C ASP A 109 22.52 -32.80 -30.95
N PRO A 110 22.78 -31.54 -31.38
CA PRO A 110 22.44 -30.34 -30.61
C PRO A 110 20.98 -30.27 -30.16
N ALA A 111 20.05 -30.94 -30.85
CA ALA A 111 18.65 -31.05 -30.44
C ALA A 111 18.47 -31.73 -29.06
N ARG A 112 19.45 -32.50 -28.60
CA ARG A 112 19.48 -33.09 -27.24
C ARG A 112 19.59 -32.04 -26.12
N THR A 113 19.98 -30.80 -26.44
CA THR A 113 19.99 -29.69 -25.47
C THR A 113 18.63 -29.01 -25.30
N LEU A 114 17.66 -29.31 -26.17
CA LEU A 114 16.36 -28.65 -26.18
C LEU A 114 15.64 -28.65 -24.82
N PRO A 115 15.60 -29.74 -24.04
CA PRO A 115 14.96 -29.72 -22.72
C PRO A 115 15.56 -28.69 -21.77
N VAL A 116 16.89 -28.51 -21.77
CA VAL A 116 17.58 -27.49 -20.94
C VAL A 116 17.19 -26.08 -21.40
N VAL A 117 17.10 -25.86 -22.72
CA VAL A 117 16.68 -24.56 -23.27
C VAL A 117 15.21 -24.26 -22.94
N ILE A 118 14.32 -25.24 -23.03
CA ILE A 118 12.91 -25.08 -22.64
C ILE A 118 12.79 -24.80 -21.14
N ALA A 119 13.58 -25.48 -20.29
CA ALA A 119 13.61 -25.21 -18.86
C ALA A 119 14.09 -23.77 -18.55
N ALA A 120 15.08 -23.27 -19.30
CA ALA A 120 15.52 -21.87 -19.19
C ALA A 120 14.43 -20.88 -19.61
N ILE A 121 13.72 -21.14 -20.70
CA ILE A 121 12.57 -20.33 -21.12
C ILE A 121 11.48 -20.36 -20.04
N GLY A 122 11.20 -21.53 -19.46
CA GLY A 122 10.25 -21.70 -18.36
C GLY A 122 10.63 -20.94 -17.10
N ALA A 123 11.91 -20.96 -16.74
CA ALA A 123 12.43 -20.20 -15.61
C ALA A 123 12.27 -18.68 -15.81
N VAL A 124 12.53 -18.18 -17.02
CA VAL A 124 12.29 -16.76 -17.38
C VAL A 124 10.80 -16.44 -17.41
N ALA A 125 9.96 -17.33 -17.94
CA ALA A 125 8.50 -17.18 -17.88
C ALA A 125 7.98 -17.11 -16.44
N GLY A 126 8.66 -17.76 -15.49
CA GLY A 126 8.39 -17.63 -14.06
C GLY A 126 8.59 -16.20 -13.52
N ILE A 127 9.54 -15.43 -14.06
CA ILE A 127 9.71 -14.01 -13.71
C ILE A 127 8.52 -13.21 -14.27
N ALA A 128 8.15 -13.48 -15.52
CA ALA A 128 6.99 -12.85 -16.14
C ALA A 128 5.69 -13.15 -15.35
N CYS A 129 5.53 -14.34 -14.78
CA CYS A 129 4.41 -14.65 -13.88
C CYS A 129 4.36 -13.66 -12.70
N GLY A 130 5.48 -13.44 -12.02
CA GLY A 130 5.54 -12.54 -10.85
C GLY A 130 5.24 -11.08 -11.17
N LEU A 131 5.44 -10.65 -12.42
CA LEU A 131 5.17 -9.27 -12.87
C LEU A 131 3.77 -9.09 -13.46
N LEU A 132 3.24 -10.12 -14.13
CA LEU A 132 2.01 -10.03 -14.91
C LEU A 132 0.79 -10.63 -14.21
N ILE A 133 1.00 -11.43 -13.17
CA ILE A 133 -0.07 -12.21 -12.53
C ILE A 133 -0.13 -11.85 -11.05
N SER A 134 -1.20 -11.16 -10.70
CA SER A 134 -1.64 -10.95 -9.31
C SER A 134 -2.73 -11.97 -8.94
N TYR A 135 -3.25 -11.87 -7.72
CA TYR A 135 -4.42 -12.61 -7.27
C TYR A 135 -5.74 -11.93 -7.72
N PRO A 136 -6.73 -12.69 -8.18
CA PRO A 136 -6.64 -14.09 -8.60
C PRO A 136 -5.88 -14.20 -9.92
N VAL A 137 -5.27 -15.36 -10.18
CA VAL A 137 -4.65 -15.66 -11.48
C VAL A 137 -5.70 -15.52 -12.57
N THR A 138 -5.59 -14.49 -13.41
CA THR A 138 -6.55 -14.25 -14.48
C THR A 138 -6.23 -15.11 -15.70
N VAL A 139 -7.26 -15.63 -16.37
CA VAL A 139 -7.10 -16.42 -17.61
C VAL A 139 -6.29 -15.65 -18.66
N PRO A 140 -6.55 -14.36 -18.93
CA PRO A 140 -5.73 -13.57 -19.85
C PRO A 140 -4.24 -13.54 -19.53
N ALA A 141 -3.88 -13.22 -18.29
CA ALA A 141 -2.49 -13.11 -17.90
C ALA A 141 -1.78 -14.48 -17.99
N ALA A 142 -2.46 -15.55 -17.57
CA ALA A 142 -1.98 -16.91 -17.73
C ALA A 142 -1.78 -17.29 -19.22
N VAL A 143 -2.74 -16.96 -20.09
CA VAL A 143 -2.66 -17.22 -21.53
C VAL A 143 -1.49 -16.46 -22.17
N ILE A 144 -1.26 -15.20 -21.80
CA ILE A 144 -0.12 -14.40 -22.31
C ILE A 144 1.20 -15.09 -21.95
N VAL A 145 1.38 -15.49 -20.69
CA VAL A 145 2.59 -16.19 -20.25
C VAL A 145 2.76 -17.53 -20.98
N LEU A 146 1.69 -18.32 -21.10
CA LEU A 146 1.71 -19.63 -21.77
C LEU A 146 2.01 -19.52 -23.26
N LEU A 147 1.42 -18.55 -23.96
CA LEU A 147 1.70 -18.29 -25.37
C LEU A 147 3.14 -17.81 -25.57
N GLY A 148 3.63 -16.92 -24.71
CA GLY A 148 5.02 -16.48 -24.73
C GLY A 148 6.00 -17.65 -24.54
N PHE A 149 5.74 -18.50 -23.55
CA PHE A 149 6.52 -19.72 -23.29
C PHE A 149 6.49 -20.69 -24.47
N ALA A 150 5.31 -20.98 -25.03
CA ALA A 150 5.14 -21.90 -26.15
C ALA A 150 5.83 -21.37 -27.43
N GLY A 151 5.67 -20.08 -27.72
CA GLY A 151 6.29 -19.41 -28.87
C GLY A 151 7.82 -19.43 -28.78
N ALA A 152 8.38 -19.07 -27.61
CA ALA A 152 9.82 -19.12 -27.38
C ALA A 152 10.38 -20.54 -27.48
N SER A 153 9.66 -21.53 -26.94
CA SER A 153 10.03 -22.94 -27.01
C SER A 153 10.03 -23.48 -28.45
N ALA A 154 9.02 -23.11 -29.25
CA ALA A 154 8.95 -23.47 -30.67
C ALA A 154 10.08 -22.83 -31.49
N LEU A 155 10.46 -21.59 -31.18
CA LEU A 155 11.60 -20.90 -31.78
C LEU A 155 12.92 -21.59 -31.42
N ALA A 156 13.13 -21.94 -30.15
CA ALA A 156 14.32 -22.65 -29.68
C ALA A 156 14.48 -24.01 -30.38
N TRP A 157 13.40 -24.79 -30.47
CA TRP A 157 13.38 -26.05 -31.21
C TRP A 157 13.80 -25.86 -32.66
N ARG A 158 13.27 -24.84 -33.35
CA ARG A 158 13.62 -24.54 -34.75
C ARG A 158 15.09 -24.19 -34.93
N ILE A 159 15.67 -23.40 -34.02
CA ILE A 159 17.07 -22.99 -34.08
C ILE A 159 18.01 -24.19 -33.85
N LEU A 160 17.61 -25.13 -33.00
CA LEU A 160 18.43 -26.29 -32.65
C LEU A 160 18.29 -27.46 -33.63
N ALA A 161 17.10 -27.69 -34.20
CA ALA A 161 16.83 -28.85 -35.05
C ALA A 161 17.40 -28.77 -36.48
N GLY A 162 17.77 -27.59 -36.98
CA GLY A 162 18.25 -27.41 -38.36
C GLY A 162 17.16 -27.67 -39.42
N ARG A 163 17.22 -27.00 -40.58
CA ARG A 163 16.10 -26.99 -41.55
C ARG A 163 15.86 -28.32 -42.27
N THR A 164 14.59 -28.75 -42.31
CA THR A 164 13.89 -29.07 -43.57
C THR A 164 12.51 -28.38 -43.55
N GLY A 165 12.07 -27.87 -44.70
CA GLY A 165 11.11 -26.77 -44.80
C GLY A 165 9.66 -27.11 -44.46
N ASP A 166 8.90 -26.10 -44.02
CA ASP A 166 7.56 -25.87 -44.55
C ASP A 166 7.08 -24.43 -44.26
N ARG A 167 6.43 -23.82 -45.26
CA ARG A 167 6.11 -22.39 -45.35
C ARG A 167 4.85 -22.01 -44.57
N TRP A 168 4.05 -23.02 -44.19
CA TRP A 168 2.77 -22.87 -43.48
C TRP A 168 2.89 -22.54 -41.98
N ARG A 169 4.10 -22.52 -41.40
CA ARG A 169 4.33 -22.30 -39.95
C ARG A 169 4.62 -20.84 -39.57
N VAL A 170 4.92 -19.96 -40.53
CA VAL A 170 5.02 -18.50 -40.32
C VAL A 170 3.63 -17.92 -39.98
N ALA A 171 2.56 -18.55 -40.49
CA ALA A 171 1.20 -18.26 -40.08
C ALA A 171 0.96 -18.58 -38.60
N GLY A 172 1.57 -19.64 -38.04
CA GLY A 172 1.43 -19.99 -36.63
C GLY A 172 2.08 -18.98 -35.69
N THR A 173 3.28 -18.49 -36.00
CA THR A 173 3.94 -17.43 -35.22
C THR A 173 3.24 -16.09 -35.37
N ALA A 174 2.78 -15.73 -36.57
CA ALA A 174 2.04 -14.49 -36.80
C ALA A 174 0.64 -14.50 -36.17
N VAL A 175 -0.07 -15.65 -36.19
CA VAL A 175 -1.33 -15.85 -35.46
C VAL A 175 -1.09 -15.82 -33.95
N LEU A 176 0.06 -16.29 -33.45
CA LEU A 176 0.44 -16.14 -32.04
C LEU A 176 0.66 -14.67 -31.67
N THR A 177 1.36 -13.89 -32.51
CA THR A 177 1.59 -12.46 -32.26
C THR A 177 0.28 -11.66 -32.33
N VAL A 178 -0.60 -12.01 -33.28
CA VAL A 178 -1.94 -11.40 -33.41
C VAL A 178 -2.87 -11.84 -32.28
N ALA A 179 -2.83 -13.09 -31.82
CA ALA A 179 -3.61 -13.58 -30.67
C ALA A 179 -3.10 -13.02 -29.34
N VAL A 180 -1.79 -12.81 -29.20
CA VAL A 180 -1.21 -12.06 -28.08
C VAL A 180 -1.63 -10.59 -28.15
N ALA A 181 -1.59 -9.94 -29.31
CA ALA A 181 -2.11 -8.58 -29.49
C ALA A 181 -3.64 -8.48 -29.28
N TRP A 182 -4.41 -9.52 -29.63
CA TRP A 182 -5.87 -9.60 -29.44
C TRP A 182 -6.25 -9.93 -27.99
N ALA A 183 -5.46 -10.77 -27.29
CA ALA A 183 -5.62 -11.04 -25.86
C ALA A 183 -5.20 -9.83 -24.99
N ILE A 184 -4.19 -9.07 -25.42
CA ILE A 184 -3.81 -7.78 -24.82
C ILE A 184 -4.93 -6.75 -25.03
N SER A 185 -5.59 -6.70 -26.19
CA SER A 185 -6.69 -5.76 -26.43
C SER A 185 -8.02 -6.16 -25.80
N GLY A 186 -8.37 -7.45 -25.79
CA GLY A 186 -9.65 -7.96 -25.27
C GLY A 186 -9.70 -8.13 -23.74
N SER A 187 -8.55 -8.13 -23.06
CA SER A 187 -8.47 -8.24 -21.60
C SER A 187 -8.22 -6.91 -20.90
N TRP A 188 -7.95 -5.87 -21.70
CA TRP A 188 -7.73 -4.50 -21.23
C TRP A 188 -8.93 -3.61 -21.55
N SER A 189 -9.92 -4.12 -22.29
CA SER A 189 -11.25 -3.53 -22.38
C SER A 189 -12.06 -3.86 -21.13
N GLY A 190 -11.65 -3.31 -19.99
CA GLY A 190 -12.63 -2.90 -19.00
C GLY A 190 -13.50 -1.86 -19.71
N GLY A 191 -14.81 -2.10 -19.77
CA GLY A 191 -15.74 -1.10 -20.28
C GLY A 191 -15.54 0.24 -19.57
N PRO A 192 -16.02 1.34 -20.15
CA PRO A 192 -16.00 2.63 -19.46
C PRO A 192 -16.55 2.47 -18.04
N PHE A 193 -15.88 3.16 -17.12
CA PHE A 193 -16.33 3.49 -15.77
C PHE A 193 -17.85 3.54 -15.60
N HIS A 194 -18.33 3.16 -14.41
CA HIS A 194 -19.72 3.29 -13.92
C HIS A 194 -20.72 2.16 -14.23
N ALA A 195 -20.27 0.92 -14.46
CA ALA A 195 -21.21 -0.23 -14.55
C ALA A 195 -22.01 -0.53 -13.25
N GLY A 196 -21.80 0.24 -12.16
CA GLY A 196 -22.59 0.16 -10.92
C GLY A 196 -23.26 1.47 -10.47
N HIS A 197 -23.08 2.58 -11.19
CA HIS A 197 -23.68 3.88 -10.83
C HIS A 197 -24.66 4.41 -11.88
N GLN A 198 -25.02 3.60 -12.88
CA GLN A 198 -26.11 3.97 -13.77
C GLN A 198 -27.34 4.25 -12.93
N GLU A 199 -27.82 5.49 -13.01
CA GLU A 199 -29.12 6.00 -12.61
C GLU A 199 -30.09 4.89 -12.21
N ALA A 200 -29.94 4.37 -10.99
CA ALA A 200 -31.02 3.65 -10.37
C ALA A 200 -32.03 4.76 -10.11
N ALA A 201 -33.05 4.85 -10.98
CA ALA A 201 -34.19 5.71 -10.75
C ALA A 201 -34.75 5.36 -9.36
N GLY A 202 -34.36 6.15 -8.34
CA GLY A 202 -34.67 5.89 -6.92
C GLY A 202 -33.51 5.89 -5.91
N GLY A 203 -32.25 6.12 -6.28
CA GLY A 203 -31.12 6.22 -5.34
C GLY A 203 -30.95 7.59 -4.65
N VAL A 204 -30.25 7.64 -3.51
CA VAL A 204 -29.85 8.86 -2.79
C VAL A 204 -28.51 9.36 -3.34
N SER A 205 -28.46 10.61 -3.78
CA SER A 205 -27.20 11.22 -4.22
C SER A 205 -26.29 11.50 -3.02
N VAL A 206 -25.01 11.16 -3.12
CA VAL A 206 -24.01 11.48 -2.10
C VAL A 206 -23.92 12.99 -1.82
N ALA A 207 -24.20 13.82 -2.84
CA ALA A 207 -24.25 15.27 -2.71
C ALA A 207 -25.37 15.78 -1.78
N SER A 208 -26.30 14.90 -1.38
CA SER A 208 -27.35 15.21 -0.39
C SER A 208 -27.03 14.69 1.01
N LEU A 209 -25.98 13.87 1.16
CA LEU A 209 -25.51 13.32 2.44
C LEU A 209 -24.55 14.32 3.11
N VAL A 210 -25.04 15.50 3.41
CA VAL A 210 -24.28 16.65 3.93
C VAL A 210 -24.66 16.97 5.37
N GLY A 211 -23.79 17.68 6.08
CA GLY A 211 -24.08 18.12 7.44
C GLY A 211 -25.17 19.20 7.49
N GLU A 212 -25.95 19.21 8.59
CA GLU A 212 -27.00 20.20 8.78
C GLU A 212 -26.43 21.62 8.98
N THR A 213 -27.12 22.63 8.45
CA THR A 213 -26.83 24.03 8.79
C THR A 213 -27.45 24.37 10.14
N VAL A 214 -26.61 24.59 11.14
CA VAL A 214 -27.04 24.85 12.52
C VAL A 214 -26.66 26.27 12.94
N ALA A 215 -27.63 27.03 13.46
CA ALA A 215 -27.38 28.37 14.00
C ALA A 215 -26.43 28.29 15.20
N GLY A 216 -25.39 29.12 15.20
CA GLY A 216 -24.35 29.10 16.24
C GLY A 216 -23.33 27.97 16.08
N ALA A 217 -23.25 27.34 14.89
CA ALA A 217 -22.13 26.47 14.53
C ALA A 217 -20.81 27.22 14.69
N ARG A 218 -19.76 26.47 15.00
CA ARG A 218 -18.41 26.98 15.10
C ARG A 218 -17.82 27.14 13.71
N GLU A 219 -17.60 28.38 13.34
CA GLU A 219 -17.13 28.75 12.00
C GLU A 219 -15.62 28.77 11.90
N PHE A 220 -15.10 28.17 10.82
CA PHE A 220 -13.70 28.27 10.42
C PHE A 220 -13.58 28.72 8.97
N THR A 221 -12.45 29.34 8.63
CA THR A 221 -12.08 29.60 7.24
C THR A 221 -10.64 29.14 7.00
N LEU A 222 -10.46 28.28 6.01
CA LEU A 222 -9.16 27.85 5.52
C LEU A 222 -8.98 28.33 4.09
N THR A 223 -7.94 29.12 3.88
CA THR A 223 -7.59 29.65 2.56
C THR A 223 -6.35 28.94 2.06
N ALA A 224 -6.50 28.10 1.03
CA ALA A 224 -5.39 27.46 0.35
C ALA A 224 -4.64 28.50 -0.50
N LYS A 225 -3.38 28.78 -0.19
CA LYS A 225 -2.56 29.77 -0.91
C LYS A 225 -1.06 29.43 -0.88
N PRO A 226 -0.23 29.98 -1.78
CA PRO A 226 1.21 29.80 -1.71
C PRO A 226 1.81 30.39 -0.43
N ALA A 227 2.85 29.77 0.09
CA ALA A 227 3.68 30.30 1.17
C ALA A 227 5.14 29.88 0.98
N THR A 228 6.08 30.70 1.45
CA THR A 228 7.49 30.30 1.54
C THR A 228 7.80 29.98 3.00
N LEU A 229 8.19 28.74 3.28
CA LEU A 229 8.57 28.31 4.63
C LEU A 229 10.08 28.30 4.77
N LYS A 230 10.56 28.72 5.95
CA LYS A 230 11.97 28.74 6.31
C LYS A 230 12.18 27.92 7.58
N LEU A 231 12.98 26.86 7.47
CA LEU A 231 13.33 25.99 8.57
C LEU A 231 14.51 26.55 9.37
N PRO A 232 14.69 26.12 10.63
CA PRO A 232 15.83 26.52 11.47
C PRO A 232 17.21 26.27 10.84
N SER A 233 17.37 25.21 10.04
CA SER A 233 18.61 24.96 9.27
C SER A 233 18.97 26.06 8.26
N GLY A 234 18.03 26.97 7.96
CA GLY A 234 18.13 27.96 6.91
C GLY A 234 17.56 27.48 5.56
N ARG A 235 17.17 26.20 5.44
CA ARG A 235 16.49 25.68 4.25
C ARG A 235 15.15 26.38 4.06
N THR A 236 14.90 26.82 2.83
CA THR A 236 13.63 27.45 2.41
C THR A 236 12.99 26.62 1.32
N PHE A 237 11.66 26.52 1.34
CA PHE A 237 10.91 25.85 0.28
C PHE A 237 9.55 26.51 0.05
N GLU A 238 9.05 26.37 -1.17
CA GLU A 238 7.71 26.82 -1.55
C GLU A 238 6.69 25.77 -1.15
N ALA A 239 5.74 26.18 -0.33
CA ALA A 239 4.65 25.37 0.19
C ALA A 239 3.31 25.80 -0.42
N TRP A 240 2.39 24.84 -0.47
CA TRP A 240 0.96 25.11 -0.55
C TRP A 240 0.43 25.06 0.87
N SER A 241 -0.24 26.11 1.31
CA SER A 241 -0.52 26.33 2.73
C SER A 241 -2.00 26.59 2.97
N PHE A 242 -2.47 26.27 4.18
CA PHE A 242 -3.72 26.81 4.68
C PHE A 242 -3.44 28.04 5.54
N ASN A 243 -4.06 29.17 5.19
CA ASN A 243 -3.91 30.46 5.86
C ASN A 243 -2.47 31.02 5.87
N GLY A 244 -1.57 30.53 5.01
CA GLY A 244 -0.20 31.03 4.89
C GLY A 244 0.82 30.28 5.75
N GLN A 245 0.41 29.19 6.39
CA GLN A 245 1.27 28.32 7.19
C GLN A 245 1.09 26.85 6.82
N SER A 246 2.15 26.07 7.00
CA SER A 246 2.10 24.60 6.99
C SER A 246 2.90 24.05 8.17
N PRO A 247 2.35 23.16 9.03
CA PRO A 247 0.96 22.70 9.00
C PRO A 247 -0.05 23.85 9.06
N GLY A 248 -1.22 23.65 8.47
CA GLY A 248 -2.37 24.53 8.60
C GLY A 248 -2.81 24.68 10.05
N PRO A 249 -3.66 25.67 10.37
CA PRO A 249 -4.12 25.89 11.75
C PRO A 249 -4.70 24.63 12.38
N THR A 250 -4.37 24.39 13.66
CA THR A 250 -5.02 23.31 14.42
C THR A 250 -6.48 23.69 14.68
N LEU A 251 -7.41 22.92 14.13
CA LEU A 251 -8.84 23.06 14.38
C LEU A 251 -9.17 22.35 15.70
N ARG A 252 -9.28 23.10 16.80
CA ARG A 252 -9.69 22.56 18.10
C ARG A 252 -11.17 22.79 18.29
N VAL A 253 -12.00 21.77 18.42
CA VAL A 253 -13.46 21.87 18.62
C VAL A 253 -13.89 21.12 19.87
N LYS A 254 -14.96 21.54 20.55
CA LYS A 254 -15.49 20.80 21.70
C LYS A 254 -16.41 19.68 21.23
N GLN A 255 -16.40 18.57 21.95
CA GLN A 255 -17.33 17.47 21.67
C GLN A 255 -18.79 17.97 21.64
N GLY A 256 -19.51 17.63 20.58
CA GLY A 256 -20.90 17.97 20.33
C GLY A 256 -21.11 19.30 19.60
N GLU A 257 -20.08 20.13 19.38
CA GLU A 257 -20.19 21.35 18.57
C GLU A 257 -20.54 21.00 17.11
N HIS A 258 -21.36 21.83 16.47
CA HIS A 258 -21.51 21.79 15.02
C HIS A 258 -20.42 22.64 14.40
N VAL A 259 -19.77 22.14 13.35
CA VAL A 259 -18.68 22.80 12.65
C VAL A 259 -19.18 23.24 11.28
N GLU A 260 -18.87 24.49 10.91
CA GLU A 260 -19.02 24.97 9.55
C GLU A 260 -17.66 25.52 9.07
N LEU A 261 -17.04 24.86 8.09
CA LEU A 261 -15.72 25.25 7.59
C LEU A 261 -15.80 25.73 6.14
N THR A 262 -15.43 26.98 5.90
CA THR A 262 -15.30 27.51 4.54
C THR A 262 -13.87 27.31 4.01
N LEU A 263 -13.74 26.49 2.97
CA LEU A 263 -12.52 26.39 2.16
C LEU A 263 -12.55 27.45 1.05
N ARG A 264 -11.47 28.23 0.94
CA ARG A 264 -11.24 29.17 -0.18
C ARG A 264 -9.98 28.76 -0.91
N ASN A 265 -10.02 28.76 -2.24
CA ASN A 265 -8.84 28.42 -3.05
C ASN A 265 -8.24 29.67 -3.71
N GLU A 266 -7.06 30.06 -3.27
CA GLU A 266 -6.24 31.12 -3.86
C GLU A 266 -4.93 30.57 -4.48
N LEU A 267 -4.78 29.25 -4.64
CA LEU A 267 -3.63 28.65 -5.30
C LEU A 267 -3.71 28.86 -6.82
N PRO A 268 -2.66 29.40 -7.46
CA PRO A 268 -2.64 29.58 -8.90
C PRO A 268 -2.64 28.24 -9.65
N GLY A 269 -3.71 27.98 -10.40
CA GLY A 269 -3.81 26.83 -11.31
C GLY A 269 -3.89 25.46 -10.64
N GLN A 270 -4.12 25.40 -9.33
CA GLN A 270 -4.28 24.15 -8.57
C GLN A 270 -5.66 24.11 -7.95
N ALA A 271 -6.39 23.02 -8.15
CA ALA A 271 -7.63 22.76 -7.42
C ALA A 271 -7.33 22.13 -6.06
N VAL A 272 -8.25 22.25 -5.11
CA VAL A 272 -8.09 21.70 -3.75
C VAL A 272 -9.40 21.12 -3.23
N THR A 273 -9.31 20.23 -2.25
CA THR A 273 -10.42 19.81 -1.38
C THR A 273 -9.92 19.74 0.07
N ILE A 274 -10.76 19.30 1.00
CA ILE A 274 -10.35 18.90 2.35
C ILE A 274 -11.00 17.56 2.65
N HIS A 275 -10.18 16.54 2.88
CA HIS A 275 -10.59 15.30 3.54
C HIS A 275 -10.32 15.39 5.04
N TRP A 276 -11.20 14.78 5.83
CA TRP A 276 -11.18 14.76 7.29
C TRP A 276 -10.67 13.41 7.77
N HIS A 277 -9.35 13.23 7.76
CA HIS A 277 -8.70 11.94 7.98
C HIS A 277 -9.07 11.34 9.33
N GLY A 278 -9.73 10.19 9.26
CA GLY A 278 -10.20 9.43 10.41
C GLY A 278 -11.42 10.04 11.12
N TYR A 279 -12.00 11.13 10.61
CA TYR A 279 -13.20 11.71 11.20
C TYR A 279 -14.46 11.29 10.42
N ASP A 280 -15.45 10.75 11.14
CA ASP A 280 -16.68 10.23 10.54
C ASP A 280 -17.65 11.37 10.22
N VAL A 281 -17.36 12.09 9.12
CA VAL A 281 -18.26 13.09 8.54
C VAL A 281 -19.39 12.43 7.74
N PRO A 282 -20.46 13.15 7.37
CA PRO A 282 -21.38 12.70 6.33
C PRO A 282 -20.64 12.52 4.99
N SER A 283 -21.01 11.52 4.18
CA SER A 283 -20.26 11.18 2.95
C SER A 283 -20.09 12.33 1.96
N GLY A 284 -21.08 13.23 1.83
CA GLY A 284 -20.98 14.41 0.97
C GLY A 284 -19.97 15.46 1.45
N GLU A 285 -19.38 15.29 2.63
CA GLU A 285 -18.43 16.19 3.28
C GLU A 285 -17.00 15.61 3.30
N ASP A 286 -16.80 14.40 2.75
CA ASP A 286 -15.56 13.62 2.83
C ASP A 286 -14.39 14.21 2.02
N GLY A 287 -14.65 15.14 1.09
CA GLY A 287 -13.57 15.82 0.38
C GLY A 287 -12.99 15.12 -0.83
N VAL A 288 -13.58 14.02 -1.30
CA VAL A 288 -13.04 13.20 -2.38
C VAL A 288 -13.52 13.71 -3.75
N PRO A 289 -12.65 14.35 -4.55
CA PRO A 289 -13.03 14.94 -5.82
C PRO A 289 -13.40 13.85 -6.84
N GLY A 290 -14.54 14.01 -7.51
CA GLY A 290 -15.06 13.02 -8.47
C GLY A 290 -15.83 11.88 -7.83
N VAL A 291 -16.01 11.89 -6.50
CA VAL A 291 -16.78 10.88 -5.77
C VAL A 291 -17.79 11.53 -4.84
N THR A 292 -17.35 12.36 -3.90
CA THR A 292 -18.23 12.99 -2.90
C THR A 292 -18.45 14.47 -3.16
N GLN A 293 -17.55 15.10 -3.93
CA GLN A 293 -17.68 16.48 -4.40
C GLN A 293 -16.90 16.72 -5.69
N ASP A 294 -17.01 17.92 -6.26
CA ASP A 294 -16.05 18.45 -7.23
C ASP A 294 -14.88 19.16 -6.50
N ALA A 295 -13.72 19.17 -7.14
CA ALA A 295 -12.56 19.92 -6.68
C ALA A 295 -12.84 21.44 -6.70
N VAL A 296 -12.37 22.15 -5.67
CA VAL A 296 -12.52 23.60 -5.58
C VAL A 296 -11.48 24.26 -6.48
N LEU A 297 -11.91 24.79 -7.62
CA LEU A 297 -11.05 25.48 -8.58
C LEU A 297 -10.47 26.79 -8.02
N PRO A 298 -9.36 27.31 -8.59
CA PRO A 298 -8.81 28.62 -8.19
C PRO A 298 -9.87 29.73 -8.22
N GLY A 299 -9.93 30.53 -7.15
CA GLY A 299 -10.94 31.56 -6.91
C GLY A 299 -12.28 31.03 -6.38
N GLY A 300 -12.45 29.71 -6.30
CA GLY A 300 -13.65 29.05 -5.80
C GLY A 300 -13.69 28.94 -4.27
N SER A 301 -14.81 28.43 -3.77
CA SER A 301 -14.99 28.12 -2.35
C SER A 301 -15.95 26.95 -2.16
N HIS A 302 -15.82 26.26 -1.03
CA HIS A 302 -16.69 25.16 -0.61
C HIS A 302 -16.92 25.25 0.89
N VAL A 303 -18.07 24.80 1.38
CA VAL A 303 -18.40 24.83 2.80
C VAL A 303 -18.67 23.43 3.29
N TYR A 304 -17.89 22.99 4.27
CA TYR A 304 -18.05 21.70 4.92
C TYR A 304 -18.84 21.82 6.22
N ARG A 305 -19.70 20.85 6.50
CA ARG A 305 -20.52 20.80 7.72
C ARG A 305 -20.53 19.43 8.35
N PHE A 306 -20.29 19.38 9.66
CA PHE A 306 -20.44 18.14 10.43
C PHE A 306 -20.58 18.46 11.92
N ARG A 307 -20.98 17.45 12.69
CA ARG A 307 -21.02 17.52 14.15
C ARG A 307 -19.77 16.88 14.71
N ALA A 308 -19.12 17.56 15.64
CA ALA A 308 -17.93 17.07 16.33
C ALA A 308 -18.29 16.02 17.41
N ALA A 309 -18.87 14.87 17.04
CA ALA A 309 -19.38 13.86 17.97
C ALA A 309 -18.27 13.06 18.68
N ASP A 310 -17.20 12.73 17.96
CA ASP A 310 -16.17 11.80 18.42
C ASP A 310 -14.94 12.53 18.94
N PRO A 311 -14.61 12.42 20.25
CA PRO A 311 -13.43 13.06 20.83
C PRO A 311 -12.17 12.32 20.41
N GLY A 312 -11.12 13.03 20.02
CA GLY A 312 -9.91 12.39 19.51
C GLY A 312 -8.95 13.31 18.79
N THR A 313 -7.87 12.70 18.30
CA THR A 313 -6.85 13.33 17.44
C THR A 313 -7.05 12.88 16.00
N TYR A 314 -7.32 13.84 15.14
CA TYR A 314 -7.54 13.68 13.71
C TYR A 314 -6.70 14.71 12.96
N TRP A 315 -6.79 14.68 11.65
CA TRP A 315 -6.15 15.68 10.82
C TRP A 315 -6.95 15.88 9.55
N TYR A 316 -6.61 16.91 8.80
CA TYR A 316 -7.29 17.24 7.55
C TYR A 316 -6.24 17.54 6.49
N HIS A 317 -6.53 17.18 5.25
CA HIS A 317 -5.60 17.41 4.15
C HIS A 317 -6.31 17.53 2.80
N SER A 318 -5.63 18.10 1.81
CA SER A 318 -6.19 18.10 0.45
C SER A 318 -6.24 16.68 -0.09
N HIS A 319 -7.40 16.31 -0.63
CA HIS A 319 -7.63 15.05 -1.33
C HIS A 319 -7.80 15.30 -2.83
N GLN A 320 -7.37 16.46 -3.32
CA GLN A 320 -7.13 16.71 -4.73
C GLN A 320 -5.62 16.64 -4.97
N THR A 321 -5.18 15.70 -5.80
CA THR A 321 -3.77 15.38 -6.07
C THR A 321 -2.98 15.23 -4.77
N SER A 322 -3.52 14.44 -3.83
CA SER A 322 -3.05 14.37 -2.44
C SER A 322 -1.54 14.12 -2.34
N SER A 323 -0.96 13.28 -3.20
CA SER A 323 0.49 13.01 -3.24
C SER A 323 1.35 14.26 -3.37
N VAL A 324 0.93 15.23 -4.18
CA VAL A 324 1.63 16.50 -4.39
C VAL A 324 1.18 17.53 -3.38
N ALA A 325 -0.13 17.60 -3.13
CA ALA A 325 -0.74 18.61 -2.28
C ALA A 325 -0.27 18.50 -0.82
N VAL A 326 -0.30 17.29 -0.27
CA VAL A 326 0.12 16.99 1.11
C VAL A 326 1.62 17.20 1.26
N ALA A 327 2.43 16.65 0.35
CA ALA A 327 3.88 16.85 0.34
C ALA A 327 4.31 18.33 0.22
N LYS A 328 3.45 19.18 -0.35
CA LYS A 328 3.65 20.64 -0.39
C LYS A 328 3.11 21.39 0.82
N GLY A 329 2.37 20.75 1.72
CA GLY A 329 1.89 21.35 2.97
C GLY A 329 0.38 21.62 3.06
N LEU A 330 -0.46 21.10 2.17
CA LEU A 330 -1.92 21.21 2.32
C LEU A 330 -2.47 20.18 3.31
N PHE A 331 -2.12 20.34 4.57
CA PHE A 331 -2.66 19.58 5.68
C PHE A 331 -2.71 20.43 6.96
N GLY A 332 -3.43 19.98 7.98
CA GLY A 332 -3.42 20.53 9.34
C GLY A 332 -4.10 19.56 10.31
N LEU A 333 -4.17 19.90 11.59
CA LEU A 333 -4.66 18.99 12.62
C LEU A 333 -6.11 19.33 13.05
N LEU A 334 -6.89 18.30 13.39
CA LEU A 334 -8.23 18.43 13.97
C LEU A 334 -8.22 17.75 15.34
N VAL A 335 -8.55 18.48 16.39
CA VAL A 335 -8.66 17.93 17.75
C VAL A 335 -10.08 18.18 18.23
N VAL A 336 -10.78 17.10 18.55
CA VAL A 336 -12.08 17.17 19.22
C VAL A 336 -11.82 16.99 20.72
N GLU A 337 -11.76 18.11 21.42
CA GLU A 337 -11.39 18.21 22.82
C GLU A 337 -12.59 17.95 23.73
N PRO A 338 -12.48 17.03 24.71
CA PRO A 338 -13.29 17.11 25.92
C PRO A 338 -12.79 18.23 26.85
N ASP A 339 -11.46 18.43 26.94
CA ASP A 339 -10.80 19.38 27.86
C ASP A 339 -9.60 20.10 27.19
N PRO A 340 -9.30 21.37 27.56
CA PRO A 340 -8.16 22.11 27.03
C PRO A 340 -6.84 21.77 27.74
N GLY A 341 -5.72 21.85 27.01
CA GLY A 341 -4.35 21.75 27.58
C GLY A 341 -3.42 20.74 26.91
N ASP A 342 -3.88 20.05 25.88
CA ASP A 342 -3.11 19.03 25.16
C ASP A 342 -2.17 19.63 24.12
N HIS A 343 -0.98 19.02 23.99
CA HIS A 343 0.00 19.41 22.99
C HIS A 343 -0.16 18.57 21.72
N THR A 344 -0.11 19.21 20.56
CA THR A 344 -0.15 18.53 19.26
C THR A 344 1.23 18.47 18.63
N LEU A 345 1.53 17.39 17.92
CA LEU A 345 2.81 17.20 17.25
C LEU A 345 2.58 16.61 15.86
N ALA A 346 2.76 17.42 14.82
CA ALA A 346 2.73 16.93 13.44
C ALA A 346 4.14 16.56 12.97
N LEU A 347 4.29 15.37 12.42
CA LEU A 347 5.49 14.87 11.75
C LEU A 347 5.25 14.88 10.25
N HIS A 348 6.13 15.55 9.50
CA HIS A 348 5.97 15.67 8.04
C HIS A 348 7.31 15.89 7.34
N SER A 349 7.49 15.32 6.15
CA SER A 349 8.71 15.48 5.36
C SER A 349 8.60 16.56 4.28
N TYR A 350 9.38 17.63 4.43
CA TYR A 350 9.61 18.63 3.36
C TYR A 350 10.97 18.40 2.70
N GLY A 351 11.18 17.21 2.14
CA GLY A 351 12.50 16.74 1.68
C GLY A 351 13.43 16.36 2.83
N GLY A 352 12.86 15.94 3.95
CA GLY A 352 13.51 15.61 5.21
C GLY A 352 12.51 15.82 6.34
N MET A 353 12.49 14.91 7.30
CA MET A 353 11.52 14.92 8.40
C MET A 353 11.60 16.23 9.19
N THR A 354 10.43 16.81 9.43
CA THR A 354 10.23 17.99 10.25
C THR A 354 9.16 17.72 11.29
N MET A 355 9.19 18.53 12.35
CA MET A 355 8.27 18.44 13.47
C MET A 355 7.68 19.81 13.75
N ALA A 356 6.35 19.88 13.90
CA ALA A 356 5.64 21.08 14.32
C ALA A 356 4.91 20.80 15.64
N LEU A 357 5.32 21.48 16.71
CA LEU A 357 4.71 21.40 18.04
C LEU A 357 3.66 22.51 18.18
N ASP A 358 2.44 22.14 18.55
CA ASP A 358 1.29 23.04 18.63
C ASP A 358 1.12 23.82 17.30
N ASP A 359 0.89 25.13 17.37
CA ASP A 359 0.81 25.99 16.17
C ASP A 359 2.18 26.65 15.82
N LEU A 360 3.30 26.07 16.27
CA LEU A 360 4.63 26.56 15.92
C LEU A 360 5.02 26.12 14.50
N PRO A 361 5.84 26.91 13.78
CA PRO A 361 6.37 26.53 12.47
C PRO A 361 7.16 25.21 12.52
N PRO A 362 7.22 24.46 11.41
CA PRO A 362 7.95 23.21 11.33
C PRO A 362 9.44 23.41 11.55
N SER A 363 10.06 22.47 12.25
CA SER A 363 11.48 22.45 12.58
C SER A 363 12.16 21.20 12.03
N ASP A 364 13.31 21.38 11.39
CA ASP A 364 14.26 20.31 11.03
C ASP A 364 15.44 20.22 12.02
N ALA A 365 15.29 20.87 13.18
CA ALA A 365 16.21 20.82 14.30
C ALA A 365 15.50 20.31 15.56
N LEU A 366 16.27 20.03 16.62
CA LEU A 366 15.74 19.61 17.91
C LEU A 366 14.70 20.63 18.42
N VAL A 367 13.46 20.19 18.56
CA VAL A 367 12.38 21.03 19.10
C VAL A 367 12.52 21.03 20.62
N LYS A 368 12.47 22.21 21.24
CA LYS A 368 12.56 22.37 22.69
C LYS A 368 11.32 23.05 23.22
N THR A 369 10.76 22.52 24.30
CA THR A 369 9.66 23.14 25.05
C THR A 369 9.84 22.95 26.55
N THR A 370 9.10 23.73 27.33
CA THR A 370 9.13 23.68 28.80
C THR A 370 7.73 23.42 29.32
N ILE A 371 7.57 22.35 30.10
CA ILE A 371 6.30 22.00 30.75
C ILE A 371 6.54 21.92 32.26
N LYS A 372 5.63 22.50 33.04
CA LYS A 372 5.72 22.54 34.50
C LYS A 372 5.73 21.11 35.07
N PRO A 373 6.73 20.70 35.88
CA PRO A 373 6.74 19.41 36.56
C PRO A 373 5.47 19.18 37.40
N GLY A 374 4.99 17.95 37.40
CA GLY A 374 3.74 17.53 38.06
C GLY A 374 2.47 17.76 37.22
N SER A 375 2.56 18.44 36.07
CA SER A 375 1.39 18.63 35.19
C SER A 375 1.06 17.34 34.45
N PRO A 376 -0.23 17.00 34.27
CA PRO A 376 -0.63 15.98 33.31
C PRO A 376 -0.29 16.45 31.89
N VAL A 377 0.26 15.56 31.07
CA VAL A 377 0.59 15.84 29.67
C VAL A 377 -0.12 14.80 28.80
N ARG A 378 -0.81 15.28 27.78
CA ARG A 378 -1.24 14.49 26.61
C ARG A 378 -0.53 15.05 25.39
N LEU A 379 0.30 14.23 24.75
CA LEU A 379 1.01 14.56 23.54
C LEU A 379 0.36 13.80 22.38
N ARG A 380 -0.31 14.55 21.49
CA ARG A 380 -1.07 14.06 20.34
C ARG A 380 -0.17 14.05 19.12
N VAL A 381 0.47 12.91 18.85
CA VAL A 381 1.43 12.75 17.76
C VAL A 381 0.72 12.27 16.50
N VAL A 382 0.95 12.95 15.39
CA VAL A 382 0.31 12.70 14.10
C VAL A 382 1.39 12.56 13.04
N ASP A 383 1.40 11.43 12.32
CA ASP A 383 2.21 11.26 11.12
C ASP A 383 1.40 11.71 9.91
N THR A 384 1.75 12.87 9.34
CA THR A 384 1.10 13.42 8.15
C THR A 384 1.95 13.20 6.89
N ASP A 385 2.98 12.37 6.97
CA ASP A 385 3.82 11.98 5.83
C ASP A 385 3.25 10.72 5.13
N SER A 386 3.91 10.28 4.06
CA SER A 386 3.54 9.05 3.31
C SER A 386 4.23 7.79 3.82
N LEU A 387 5.18 7.89 4.75
CA LEU A 387 5.97 6.75 5.24
C LEU A 387 5.84 6.58 6.74
N PRO A 388 5.64 5.35 7.26
CA PRO A 388 5.57 5.12 8.70
C PRO A 388 6.84 5.54 9.43
N VAL A 389 6.67 6.12 10.62
CA VAL A 389 7.78 6.57 11.49
C VAL A 389 7.90 5.71 12.74
N GLU A 390 9.14 5.49 13.21
CA GLU A 390 9.40 4.90 14.53
C GLU A 390 9.78 5.98 15.54
N LEU A 391 9.14 5.93 16.70
CA LEU A 391 9.19 6.92 17.77
C LEU A 391 9.56 6.25 19.09
N GLY A 392 10.06 7.02 20.03
CA GLY A 392 10.36 6.55 21.39
C GLY A 392 10.24 7.65 22.42
N LEU A 393 9.60 7.39 23.56
CA LEU A 393 9.52 8.35 24.65
C LEU A 393 10.38 7.89 25.82
N THR A 394 11.37 8.69 26.21
CA THR A 394 12.30 8.42 27.31
C THR A 394 12.33 9.54 28.34
N GLY A 395 12.83 9.24 29.54
CA GLY A 395 12.86 10.17 30.68
C GLY A 395 11.60 10.11 31.57
N VAL A 396 10.53 9.44 31.14
CA VAL A 396 9.30 9.28 31.92
C VAL A 396 8.59 7.96 31.58
N PRO A 397 7.95 7.29 32.55
CA PRO A 397 6.93 6.28 32.25
C PRO A 397 5.73 6.93 31.54
N TYR A 398 5.18 6.27 30.54
CA TYR A 398 4.06 6.81 29.78
C TYR A 398 3.03 5.74 29.46
N LYS A 399 1.90 6.14 28.88
CA LYS A 399 0.89 5.25 28.32
C LYS A 399 0.54 5.69 26.91
N LEU A 400 0.26 4.72 26.04
CA LEU A 400 -0.44 4.96 24.79
C LEU A 400 -1.93 5.03 25.11
N ALA A 401 -2.47 6.23 25.24
CA ALA A 401 -3.83 6.46 25.70
C ALA A 401 -4.87 6.32 24.59
N ALA A 402 -4.52 6.70 23.36
CA ALA A 402 -5.39 6.55 22.20
C ALA A 402 -4.57 6.23 20.94
N VAL A 403 -5.21 5.52 20.01
CA VAL A 403 -4.72 5.19 18.67
C VAL A 403 -5.77 5.67 17.68
N ASP A 404 -5.37 6.46 16.69
CA ASP A 404 -6.24 6.93 15.61
C ASP A 404 -7.54 7.56 16.12
N GLY A 405 -7.43 8.43 17.13
CA GLY A 405 -8.58 9.08 17.75
C GLY A 405 -9.40 8.19 18.70
N THR A 406 -9.12 6.88 18.79
CA THR A 406 -9.84 5.96 19.68
C THR A 406 -9.04 5.64 20.94
N ASP A 407 -9.66 5.82 22.11
CA ASP A 407 -9.04 5.48 23.40
C ASP A 407 -8.69 3.98 23.48
N VAL A 408 -7.57 3.67 24.15
CA VAL A 408 -7.11 2.29 24.42
C VAL A 408 -7.56 1.86 25.81
N PRO A 409 -8.58 0.99 25.94
CA PRO A 409 -9.04 0.52 27.24
C PRO A 409 -7.93 -0.24 27.96
N GLY A 410 -7.75 0.00 29.25
CA GLY A 410 -6.78 -0.72 30.06
C GLY A 410 -5.31 -0.44 29.71
N ALA A 411 -5.00 0.69 29.07
CA ALA A 411 -3.62 1.09 28.74
C ALA A 411 -2.65 0.97 29.93
N THR A 412 -1.59 0.18 29.75
CA THR A 412 -0.56 -0.12 30.77
C THR A 412 0.68 0.78 30.61
N GLY A 413 1.46 0.92 31.68
CA GLY A 413 2.70 1.72 31.63
C GLY A 413 3.73 1.14 30.64
N LEU A 414 4.31 2.02 29.84
CA LEU A 414 5.40 1.77 28.89
C LEU A 414 6.66 2.50 29.36
N HIS A 415 7.82 1.94 29.03
CA HIS A 415 9.12 2.42 29.50
C HIS A 415 10.20 2.21 28.44
N GLY A 416 10.45 3.22 27.62
CA GLY A 416 11.46 3.14 26.56
C GLY A 416 11.13 2.13 25.45
N ASP A 417 9.89 1.66 25.39
CA ASP A 417 9.32 0.96 24.24
C ASP A 417 9.32 1.89 23.02
N ARG A 418 9.55 1.32 21.84
CA ARG A 418 9.45 2.03 20.56
C ARG A 418 8.02 1.91 20.03
N LEU A 419 7.55 2.94 19.37
CA LEU A 419 6.22 3.02 18.78
C LEU A 419 6.39 3.16 17.29
N ARG A 420 5.75 2.30 16.50
CA ARG A 420 5.66 2.50 15.06
C ARG A 420 4.31 3.13 14.75
N LEU A 421 4.35 4.32 14.18
CA LEU A 421 3.19 5.07 13.76
C LEU A 421 3.04 4.88 12.24
N ALA A 422 1.87 4.41 11.80
CA ALA A 422 1.55 4.28 10.38
C ALA A 422 1.49 5.66 9.72
N ALA A 423 1.76 5.75 8.41
CA ALA A 423 1.53 6.99 7.66
C ALA A 423 0.05 7.36 7.75
N GLY A 424 -0.29 8.58 8.16
CA GLY A 424 -1.66 9.02 8.48
C GLY A 424 -2.18 8.62 9.86
N GLY A 425 -1.40 7.82 10.61
CA GLY A 425 -1.74 7.34 11.95
C GLY A 425 -1.51 8.37 13.05
N ARG A 426 -2.22 8.20 14.18
CA ARG A 426 -2.11 9.08 15.35
C ARG A 426 -1.96 8.30 16.65
N TYR A 427 -1.08 8.78 17.53
CA TYR A 427 -0.94 8.27 18.89
C TYR A 427 -1.04 9.39 19.92
N ASP A 428 -1.88 9.19 20.93
CA ASP A 428 -1.92 10.06 22.11
C ASP A 428 -1.10 9.43 23.23
N LEU A 429 0.01 10.07 23.59
CA LEU A 429 0.86 9.64 24.70
C LEU A 429 0.51 10.43 25.96
N THR A 430 0.31 9.75 27.07
CA THR A 430 0.01 10.39 28.36
C THR A 430 1.07 10.07 29.41
N PHE A 431 1.44 11.09 30.17
CA PHE A 431 2.35 10.98 31.31
C PHE A 431 2.20 12.17 32.25
N THR A 432 2.71 12.05 33.47
CA THR A 432 2.86 13.20 34.37
C THR A 432 4.26 13.77 34.20
N MET A 433 4.37 15.06 33.90
CA MET A 433 5.66 15.70 33.62
C MET A 433 6.63 15.52 34.82
N PRO A 434 7.79 14.88 34.66
CA PRO A 434 8.75 14.71 35.74
C PRO A 434 9.54 16.00 36.01
N THR A 435 10.39 15.98 37.04
CA THR A 435 11.34 17.08 37.30
C THR A 435 12.52 17.09 36.32
N GLY A 436 12.84 15.93 35.73
CA GLY A 436 13.90 15.77 34.74
C GLY A 436 13.46 16.00 33.28
N PRO A 437 14.39 15.89 32.33
CA PRO A 437 14.08 16.00 30.90
C PRO A 437 13.28 14.79 30.40
N VAL A 438 12.36 15.04 29.46
CA VAL A 438 11.64 14.02 28.69
C VAL A 438 11.98 14.21 27.21
N TYR A 439 12.20 13.12 26.49
CA TYR A 439 12.58 13.17 25.08
C TYR A 439 11.74 12.21 24.26
N LEU A 440 11.06 12.76 23.25
CA LEU A 440 10.45 11.98 22.19
C LEU A 440 11.46 11.91 21.04
N ASP A 441 12.11 10.77 20.87
CA ASP A 441 12.96 10.49 19.73
C ASP A 441 12.14 10.08 18.51
N VAL A 442 12.63 10.46 17.33
CA VAL A 442 12.12 10.06 16.02
C VAL A 442 13.30 9.40 15.31
N GLU A 443 13.15 8.14 14.90
CA GLU A 443 14.28 7.36 14.37
C GLU A 443 14.94 8.08 13.17
N GLY A 444 16.25 8.34 13.29
CA GLY A 444 17.03 9.00 12.24
C GLY A 444 16.85 10.52 12.13
N HIS A 445 16.04 11.14 13.00
CA HIS A 445 15.67 12.56 12.91
C HIS A 445 15.73 13.29 14.26
N PRO A 446 15.81 14.64 14.27
CA PRO A 446 15.71 15.42 15.50
C PRO A 446 14.35 15.23 16.19
N GLY A 447 14.37 15.02 17.51
CA GLY A 447 13.18 14.79 18.32
C GLY A 447 12.60 16.04 19.01
N LEU A 448 11.72 15.80 19.98
CA LEU A 448 11.18 16.80 20.91
C LEU A 448 11.79 16.63 22.30
N LEU A 449 12.49 17.65 22.78
CA LEU A 449 12.99 17.75 24.15
C LEU A 449 12.07 18.62 25.00
N ILE A 450 11.50 18.02 26.05
CA ILE A 450 10.66 18.69 27.04
C ILE A 450 11.45 18.82 28.33
N ASN A 451 11.75 20.06 28.72
CA ASN A 451 12.66 20.43 29.81
C ASN A 451 14.12 19.97 29.60
N GLY A 452 15.08 20.78 30.06
CA GLY A 452 16.52 20.47 30.01
C GLY A 452 17.24 20.89 28.72
N ASP A 453 18.57 20.74 28.73
CA ASP A 453 19.44 21.20 27.63
C ASP A 453 19.87 20.09 26.68
N THR A 454 20.04 18.87 27.21
CA THR A 454 20.56 17.70 26.52
C THR A 454 19.52 16.59 26.50
N PRO A 455 19.20 16.01 25.34
CA PRO A 455 18.31 14.86 25.25
C PRO A 455 18.83 13.66 26.04
N PRO A 456 17.96 12.98 26.82
CA PRO A 456 18.12 11.58 27.19
C PRO A 456 18.50 10.67 25.99
N ALA A 457 18.98 9.46 26.29
CA ALA A 457 19.18 8.44 25.27
C ALA A 457 17.85 8.09 24.59
N ALA A 458 17.90 7.79 23.29
CA ALA A 458 16.75 7.32 22.53
C ALA A 458 16.23 5.99 23.05
N ALA A 459 14.96 5.71 22.81
CA ALA A 459 14.32 4.44 23.15
C ALA A 459 15.04 3.28 22.45
N SER A 460 15.26 2.20 23.21
CA SER A 460 15.91 0.97 22.72
C SER A 460 15.12 -0.30 23.04
N GLY A 461 13.92 -0.15 23.59
CA GLY A 461 13.01 -1.25 23.86
C GLY A 461 12.43 -1.87 22.59
N PRO A 462 11.63 -2.94 22.75
CA PRO A 462 10.93 -3.55 21.63
C PRO A 462 9.95 -2.55 20.99
N VAL A 463 9.60 -2.78 19.73
CA VAL A 463 8.47 -2.06 19.11
C VAL A 463 7.18 -2.61 19.71
N LEU A 464 6.34 -1.73 20.24
CA LEU A 464 5.05 -2.08 20.81
C LEU A 464 4.15 -2.70 19.74
N ASP A 465 3.56 -3.86 20.06
CA ASP A 465 2.45 -4.40 19.28
C ASP A 465 1.12 -3.84 19.79
N VAL A 466 0.60 -2.81 19.12
CA VAL A 466 -0.66 -2.16 19.49
C VAL A 466 -1.86 -3.11 19.47
N THR A 467 -1.79 -4.19 18.68
CA THR A 467 -2.86 -5.20 18.58
C THR A 467 -2.89 -6.15 19.79
N ALA A 468 -1.92 -6.06 20.69
CA ALA A 468 -1.84 -6.84 21.92
C ALA A 468 -1.77 -5.97 23.18
N TYR A 469 -1.97 -4.66 23.05
CA TYR A 469 -1.80 -3.69 24.14
C TYR A 469 -3.14 -3.22 24.73
N GLY A 470 -3.22 -3.10 26.05
CA GLY A 470 -4.49 -2.77 26.75
C GLY A 470 -5.37 -4.00 27.01
N SER A 471 -6.56 -3.78 27.57
CA SER A 471 -7.50 -4.84 27.96
C SER A 471 -8.33 -5.40 26.80
N GLY A 472 -8.26 -4.75 25.64
CA GLY A 472 -9.03 -5.07 24.45
C GLY A 472 -10.51 -4.69 24.52
N ALA A 473 -11.17 -4.72 23.36
CA ALA A 473 -12.59 -4.48 23.18
C ALA A 473 -13.30 -5.74 22.63
N PRO A 474 -14.59 -5.97 22.98
CA PRO A 474 -15.36 -7.06 22.40
C PRO A 474 -15.43 -6.97 20.88
N VAL A 475 -15.17 -8.08 20.19
CA VAL A 475 -15.22 -8.17 18.72
C VAL A 475 -16.45 -8.94 18.24
N PRO A 476 -17.05 -8.57 17.09
CA PRO A 476 -18.09 -9.36 16.43
C PRO A 476 -17.66 -10.79 16.14
N GLN A 477 -18.59 -11.74 16.26
CA GLN A 477 -18.37 -13.15 15.94
C GLN A 477 -19.07 -13.58 14.65
N GLU A 478 -20.05 -12.80 14.20
CA GLU A 478 -20.87 -13.07 13.01
C GLU A 478 -20.76 -11.88 12.06
N PHE A 479 -20.67 -12.19 10.76
CA PHE A 479 -20.51 -11.24 9.68
C PHE A 479 -21.51 -11.52 8.58
N ASP A 480 -22.10 -10.47 8.03
CA ASP A 480 -23.06 -10.54 6.93
C ASP A 480 -22.37 -10.72 5.58
N GLN A 481 -21.13 -10.25 5.48
CA GLN A 481 -20.33 -10.29 4.25
C GLN A 481 -18.85 -10.47 4.57
N GLU A 482 -18.15 -11.21 3.72
CA GLU A 482 -16.70 -11.32 3.75
C GLU A 482 -16.10 -10.74 2.45
N ILE A 483 -15.07 -9.91 2.60
CA ILE A 483 -14.31 -9.32 1.51
C ILE A 483 -12.83 -9.66 1.70
N THR A 484 -12.11 -9.84 0.59
CA THR A 484 -10.66 -10.01 0.63
C THR A 484 -10.00 -8.97 -0.28
N TRP A 485 -9.04 -8.24 0.27
CA TRP A 485 -8.17 -7.32 -0.45
C TRP A 485 -6.76 -7.88 -0.47
N VAL A 486 -6.30 -8.21 -1.66
CA VAL A 486 -4.95 -8.72 -1.87
C VAL A 486 -4.09 -7.62 -2.47
N LEU A 487 -3.14 -7.14 -1.66
CA LEU A 487 -2.21 -6.07 -2.00
C LEU A 487 -1.00 -6.66 -2.72
N ASP A 488 -0.76 -6.20 -3.94
CA ASP A 488 0.29 -6.67 -4.84
C ASP A 488 0.97 -5.47 -5.53
N HIS A 489 2.11 -5.73 -6.17
CA HIS A 489 2.82 -4.77 -7.01
C HIS A 489 3.08 -5.41 -8.38
N THR A 490 2.19 -5.18 -9.34
CA THR A 490 2.16 -5.89 -10.63
C THR A 490 1.77 -4.98 -11.79
N LEU A 491 1.90 -5.45 -13.04
CA LEU A 491 1.46 -4.70 -14.20
C LEU A 491 -0.09 -4.62 -14.23
N ALA A 492 -0.65 -3.42 -14.15
CA ALA A 492 -2.08 -3.18 -14.25
C ALA A 492 -2.40 -1.89 -15.02
N MET A 493 -3.68 -1.73 -15.37
CA MET A 493 -4.16 -0.51 -16.02
C MET A 493 -4.45 0.57 -14.97
N VAL A 494 -3.76 1.69 -15.10
CA VAL A 494 -3.91 2.87 -14.24
C VAL A 494 -4.10 4.09 -15.12
N GLY A 495 -5.22 4.80 -14.96
CA GLY A 495 -5.57 5.95 -15.82
C GLY A 495 -5.62 5.59 -17.32
N GLY A 496 -6.00 4.36 -17.66
CA GLY A 496 -6.08 3.89 -19.05
C GLY A 496 -4.75 3.49 -19.69
N LEU A 497 -3.63 3.48 -18.94
CA LEU A 497 -2.32 3.05 -19.42
C LEU A 497 -1.78 1.88 -18.61
N PRO A 498 -1.03 0.94 -19.21
CA PRO A 498 -0.35 -0.11 -18.46
C PRO A 498 0.81 0.47 -17.67
N ARG A 499 0.81 0.22 -16.36
CA ARG A 499 1.86 0.64 -15.43
C ARG A 499 2.22 -0.49 -14.49
N LEU A 500 3.47 -0.53 -14.06
CA LEU A 500 3.80 -1.27 -12.85
C LEU A 500 3.13 -0.50 -11.69
N ALA A 501 2.16 -1.13 -11.05
CA ALA A 501 1.17 -0.49 -10.21
C ALA A 501 1.08 -1.21 -8.87
N HIS A 502 0.77 -0.44 -7.83
CA HIS A 502 0.26 -1.01 -6.58
C HIS A 502 -1.21 -1.35 -6.81
N THR A 503 -1.54 -2.63 -6.64
CA THR A 503 -2.83 -3.19 -7.03
C THR A 503 -3.58 -3.77 -5.86
N VAL A 504 -4.91 -3.71 -5.92
CA VAL A 504 -5.81 -4.48 -5.06
C VAL A 504 -6.50 -5.52 -5.92
N ASN A 505 -6.34 -6.81 -5.58
CA ASN A 505 -6.89 -7.93 -6.34
C ASN A 505 -6.53 -7.87 -7.85
N GLY A 506 -5.27 -7.51 -8.14
CA GLY A 506 -4.70 -7.47 -9.48
C GLY A 506 -5.17 -6.33 -10.38
N LYS A 507 -5.83 -5.33 -9.81
CA LYS A 507 -6.27 -4.14 -10.54
C LYS A 507 -5.72 -2.89 -9.88
N GLY A 508 -5.40 -1.89 -10.70
CA GLY A 508 -5.08 -0.54 -10.25
C GLY A 508 -6.27 0.39 -10.42
N PHE A 509 -6.30 1.47 -9.65
CA PHE A 509 -7.28 2.52 -9.77
C PHE A 509 -7.30 3.02 -11.22
N PRO A 510 -8.48 3.15 -11.83
CA PRO A 510 -9.81 3.09 -11.21
C PRO A 510 -10.56 1.78 -11.44
N ASN A 511 -9.85 0.72 -11.82
CA ASN A 511 -10.44 -0.54 -12.25
C ASN A 511 -10.72 -1.51 -11.08
N ILE A 512 -10.32 -1.15 -9.87
CA ILE A 512 -10.60 -1.93 -8.66
C ILE A 512 -12.10 -1.87 -8.37
N PRO A 513 -12.82 -3.02 -8.33
CA PRO A 513 -14.25 -3.02 -8.05
C PRO A 513 -14.52 -2.51 -6.64
N ALA A 514 -15.47 -1.60 -6.51
CA ALA A 514 -15.95 -1.16 -5.21
C ALA A 514 -16.82 -2.26 -4.58
N PRO A 515 -16.49 -2.76 -3.38
CA PRO A 515 -17.41 -3.62 -2.67
C PRO A 515 -18.68 -2.84 -2.34
N LEU A 516 -19.83 -3.50 -2.53
CA LEU A 516 -21.14 -2.96 -2.23
C LEU A 516 -21.60 -3.49 -0.86
N VAL A 517 -22.08 -2.61 0.01
CA VAL A 517 -22.57 -2.92 1.36
C VAL A 517 -23.94 -2.30 1.60
N LYS A 518 -24.67 -2.81 2.60
CA LYS A 518 -25.92 -2.23 3.10
C LYS A 518 -25.67 -1.62 4.47
N GLU A 519 -26.42 -0.56 4.77
CA GLU A 519 -26.41 0.05 6.09
C GLU A 519 -26.70 -0.99 7.20
N GLY A 520 -25.89 -0.94 8.25
CA GLY A 520 -25.92 -1.85 9.40
C GLY A 520 -25.18 -3.18 9.21
N GLN A 521 -24.67 -3.50 8.01
CA GLN A 521 -23.95 -4.76 7.79
C GLN A 521 -22.62 -4.81 8.54
N LYS A 522 -22.31 -5.98 9.09
CA LYS A 522 -20.99 -6.30 9.61
C LYS A 522 -20.18 -7.02 8.54
N VAL A 523 -19.06 -6.42 8.17
CA VAL A 523 -18.22 -6.88 7.07
C VAL A 523 -16.89 -7.33 7.62
N LEU A 524 -16.54 -8.59 7.37
CA LEU A 524 -15.19 -9.09 7.61
C LEU A 524 -14.32 -8.75 6.39
N ILE A 525 -13.26 -8.00 6.61
CA ILE A 525 -12.30 -7.64 5.57
C ILE A 525 -10.98 -8.34 5.88
N ARG A 526 -10.55 -9.22 4.97
CA ARG A 526 -9.22 -9.84 5.00
C ARG A 526 -8.28 -9.05 4.12
N VAL A 527 -7.29 -8.39 4.70
CA VAL A 527 -6.26 -7.63 3.98
C VAL A 527 -4.97 -8.43 3.97
N VAL A 528 -4.50 -8.80 2.77
CA VAL A 528 -3.36 -9.69 2.56
C VAL A 528 -2.29 -8.94 1.78
N ASN A 529 -1.11 -8.76 2.36
CA ASN A 529 0.00 -8.13 1.65
C ASN A 529 0.99 -9.15 1.09
N ARG A 530 0.91 -9.40 -0.22
CA ARG A 530 1.84 -10.25 -0.96
C ARG A 530 3.04 -9.48 -1.52
N SER A 531 2.96 -8.15 -1.54
CA SER A 531 4.02 -7.28 -2.07
C SER A 531 5.21 -7.18 -1.12
N SER A 532 6.30 -6.55 -1.59
CA SER A 532 7.49 -6.24 -0.79
C SER A 532 7.37 -4.93 0.00
N ASP A 533 6.30 -4.18 -0.20
CA ASP A 533 6.13 -2.82 0.29
C ASP A 533 5.13 -2.82 1.46
N THR A 534 5.28 -1.89 2.40
CA THR A 534 4.30 -1.73 3.50
C THR A 534 3.15 -0.86 3.01
N HIS A 535 1.91 -1.22 3.38
CA HIS A 535 0.71 -0.48 3.00
C HIS A 535 -0.07 -0.05 4.24
N PRO A 536 0.04 1.21 4.68
CA PRO A 536 -0.87 1.80 5.66
C PRO A 536 -2.25 1.93 5.04
N MET A 537 -3.16 1.00 5.32
CA MET A 537 -4.50 0.99 4.70
C MET A 537 -5.44 1.91 5.47
N HIS A 538 -6.09 2.82 4.75
CA HIS A 538 -7.02 3.81 5.28
C HIS A 538 -8.40 3.74 4.61
N PRO A 539 -9.41 3.11 5.25
CA PRO A 539 -10.81 3.26 4.85
C PRO A 539 -11.41 4.57 5.38
N HIS A 540 -12.02 5.36 4.50
CA HIS A 540 -12.70 6.60 4.89
C HIS A 540 -14.05 6.32 5.58
N GLY A 541 -14.46 7.29 6.42
CA GLY A 541 -15.79 7.37 7.02
C GLY A 541 -16.15 6.25 8.00
N HIS A 542 -15.19 5.37 8.29
CA HIS A 542 -15.35 4.25 9.20
C HIS A 542 -14.04 3.98 9.93
N HIS A 543 -14.15 3.66 11.21
CA HIS A 543 -13.09 2.94 11.91
C HIS A 543 -13.29 1.43 11.71
N VAL A 544 -12.19 0.69 11.66
CA VAL A 544 -12.21 -0.78 11.64
C VAL A 544 -11.71 -1.35 12.95
N GLN A 545 -12.33 -2.44 13.38
CA GLN A 545 -11.91 -3.18 14.55
C GLN A 545 -10.94 -4.29 14.14
N ILE A 546 -9.74 -4.31 14.73
CA ILE A 546 -8.72 -5.32 14.39
C ILE A 546 -9.06 -6.64 15.09
N LEU A 547 -9.34 -7.69 14.33
CA LEU A 547 -9.73 -9.01 14.84
C LEU A 547 -8.54 -9.93 15.02
N SER A 548 -7.68 -10.00 14.01
CA SER A 548 -6.50 -10.84 14.04
C SER A 548 -5.41 -10.30 13.13
N LYS A 549 -4.16 -10.63 13.47
CA LYS A 549 -2.98 -10.37 12.64
C LYS A 549 -2.17 -11.65 12.52
N ASN A 550 -1.96 -12.12 11.30
CA ASN A 550 -1.28 -13.38 10.98
C ASN A 550 -1.90 -14.60 11.67
N GLY A 551 -3.23 -14.61 11.81
CA GLY A 551 -3.97 -15.66 12.52
C GLY A 551 -3.84 -15.63 14.04
N VAL A 552 -3.12 -14.65 14.60
CA VAL A 552 -3.08 -14.39 16.05
C VAL A 552 -4.21 -13.41 16.38
N PRO A 553 -5.14 -13.77 17.29
CA PRO A 553 -6.19 -12.86 17.73
C PRO A 553 -5.62 -11.55 18.27
N ALA A 554 -6.20 -10.44 17.86
CA ALA A 554 -5.90 -9.11 18.36
C ALA A 554 -6.81 -8.75 19.54
N ASN A 555 -6.50 -7.63 20.17
CA ASN A 555 -7.25 -7.04 21.27
C ASN A 555 -8.55 -6.33 20.82
N GLY A 556 -8.93 -6.33 19.55
CA GLY A 556 -10.14 -5.63 19.11
C GLY A 556 -10.00 -4.10 19.12
N ILE A 557 -8.78 -3.55 19.05
CA ILE A 557 -8.56 -2.10 18.94
C ILE A 557 -9.22 -1.54 17.67
N TRP A 558 -9.75 -0.32 17.77
CA TRP A 558 -10.30 0.41 16.63
C TRP A 558 -9.22 1.31 16.02
N MET A 559 -9.16 1.32 14.70
CA MET A 559 -8.19 2.10 13.94
C MET A 559 -8.86 2.54 12.63
N ASP A 560 -8.50 3.71 12.12
CA ASP A 560 -8.81 4.07 10.73
C ASP A 560 -7.61 3.91 9.81
N THR A 561 -6.39 3.69 10.35
CA THR A 561 -5.19 3.51 9.54
C THR A 561 -4.28 2.45 10.14
N PHE A 562 -3.95 1.40 9.39
CA PHE A 562 -3.12 0.31 9.90
C PHE A 562 -2.07 -0.20 8.89
N ASP A 563 -0.84 -0.36 9.36
CA ASP A 563 0.32 -0.82 8.59
C ASP A 563 0.22 -2.31 8.26
N VAL A 564 -0.17 -2.65 7.03
CA VAL A 564 -0.11 -4.02 6.52
C VAL A 564 1.25 -4.27 5.91
N ARG A 565 2.14 -4.96 6.63
CA ARG A 565 3.53 -5.20 6.18
C ARG A 565 3.64 -6.40 5.24
N PRO A 566 4.76 -6.55 4.50
CA PRO A 566 4.98 -7.67 3.61
C PRO A 566 4.75 -9.03 4.30
N GLY A 567 3.96 -9.89 3.66
CA GLY A 567 3.63 -11.23 4.17
C GLY A 567 2.65 -11.25 5.33
N GLU A 568 2.07 -10.10 5.72
CA GLU A 568 1.04 -10.05 6.75
C GLU A 568 -0.36 -10.32 6.20
N VAL A 569 -1.20 -10.88 7.07
CA VAL A 569 -2.64 -11.03 6.86
C VAL A 569 -3.35 -10.38 8.04
N TRP A 570 -4.17 -9.39 7.76
CA TRP A 570 -5.00 -8.71 8.75
C TRP A 570 -6.45 -9.09 8.53
N GLU A 571 -7.16 -9.42 9.59
CA GLU A 571 -8.61 -9.56 9.58
C GLU A 571 -9.20 -8.42 10.40
N VAL A 572 -10.04 -7.61 9.77
CA VAL A 572 -10.67 -6.45 10.40
C VAL A 572 -12.19 -6.50 10.21
N ALA A 573 -12.92 -6.03 11.20
CA ALA A 573 -14.36 -5.85 11.13
C ALA A 573 -14.67 -4.39 10.80
N LEU A 574 -15.50 -4.17 9.77
CA LEU A 574 -16.11 -2.89 9.48
C LEU A 574 -17.62 -3.01 9.73
N THR A 575 -18.20 -2.06 10.45
CA THR A 575 -19.65 -1.91 10.53
C THR A 575 -20.04 -0.85 9.53
N ALA A 576 -20.98 -1.15 8.62
CA ALA A 576 -21.42 -0.21 7.61
C ALA A 576 -22.49 0.74 8.20
N ASP A 577 -22.09 1.63 9.09
CA ASP A 577 -22.96 2.55 9.84
C ASP A 577 -22.92 4.02 9.36
N ASN A 578 -22.12 4.33 8.34
CA ASN A 578 -22.03 5.65 7.74
C ASN A 578 -22.40 5.61 6.24
N PRO A 579 -23.69 5.76 5.87
CA PRO A 579 -24.15 5.64 4.49
C PRO A 579 -23.43 6.58 3.52
N GLY A 580 -22.97 6.05 2.39
CA GLY A 580 -22.24 6.87 1.42
C GLY A 580 -21.48 6.14 0.33
N MET A 581 -20.53 6.84 -0.27
CA MET A 581 -19.43 6.24 -1.02
C MET A 581 -18.13 6.74 -0.41
N TRP A 582 -17.25 5.80 -0.08
CA TRP A 582 -16.09 6.06 0.75
C TRP A 582 -14.85 5.60 0.03
N MET A 583 -13.82 6.44 -0.03
CA MET A 583 -12.53 6.01 -0.53
C MET A 583 -11.89 5.02 0.46
N SER A 584 -11.08 4.12 -0.07
CA SER A 584 -10.16 3.29 0.68
C SER A 584 -8.86 3.23 -0.09
N HIS A 585 -7.74 3.53 0.55
CA HIS A 585 -6.47 3.61 -0.15
C HIS A 585 -5.28 3.28 0.75
N CYS A 586 -4.13 3.07 0.12
CA CYS A 586 -2.86 3.08 0.81
C CYS A 586 -2.48 4.53 1.13
N HIS A 587 -2.13 4.82 2.38
CA HIS A 587 -1.74 6.14 2.85
C HIS A 587 -0.25 6.44 2.62
N ASP A 588 0.48 5.53 1.96
CA ASP A 588 1.61 5.93 1.15
C ASP A 588 1.04 6.54 -0.14
N LEU A 589 1.05 7.87 -0.22
CA LEU A 589 0.39 8.59 -1.32
C LEU A 589 1.08 8.33 -2.68
N ALA A 590 2.33 7.86 -2.69
CA ALA A 590 2.97 7.40 -3.92
C ALA A 590 2.38 6.06 -4.37
N HIS A 591 2.03 5.16 -3.44
CA HIS A 591 1.32 3.91 -3.76
C HIS A 591 -0.12 4.19 -4.21
N ALA A 592 -0.82 5.14 -3.59
CA ALA A 592 -2.16 5.59 -4.00
C ALA A 592 -2.19 5.98 -5.50
N VAL A 593 -1.39 6.98 -5.89
CA VAL A 593 -1.27 7.45 -7.29
C VAL A 593 -0.88 6.36 -8.28
N GLN A 594 -0.10 5.39 -7.83
CA GLN A 594 0.32 4.25 -8.64
C GLN A 594 -0.77 3.20 -8.82
N GLY A 595 -1.92 3.34 -8.15
CA GLY A 595 -3.13 2.55 -8.39
C GLY A 595 -3.81 1.98 -7.15
N MET A 596 -3.31 2.20 -5.93
CA MET A 596 -3.89 1.60 -4.72
C MET A 596 -4.94 2.51 -4.06
N GLU A 597 -5.95 2.88 -4.85
CA GLU A 597 -7.15 3.62 -4.45
C GLU A 597 -8.38 2.87 -4.95
N PHE A 598 -9.43 2.82 -4.16
CA PHE A 598 -10.71 2.21 -4.53
C PHE A 598 -11.82 2.68 -3.60
N HIS A 599 -13.06 2.26 -3.84
CA HIS A 599 -14.19 2.70 -3.02
C HIS A 599 -14.84 1.55 -2.27
N LEU A 600 -15.46 1.84 -1.14
CA LEU A 600 -16.55 1.10 -0.54
C LEU A 600 -17.85 1.86 -0.83
N ALA A 601 -18.85 1.20 -1.41
CA ALA A 601 -20.10 1.86 -1.80
C ALA A 601 -21.30 1.26 -1.05
N TYR A 602 -22.26 2.11 -0.70
CA TYR A 602 -23.53 1.67 -0.12
C TYR A 602 -24.58 1.43 -1.22
N GLU A 603 -25.40 0.39 -1.03
CA GLU A 603 -26.55 0.14 -1.89
C GLU A 603 -27.48 1.36 -1.95
N GLY A 604 -27.88 1.74 -3.17
CA GLY A 604 -28.79 2.86 -3.38
C GLY A 604 -28.15 4.25 -3.28
N VAL A 605 -26.83 4.36 -3.07
CA VAL A 605 -26.11 5.65 -3.11
C VAL A 605 -25.47 5.87 -4.47
N THR A 606 -25.61 7.08 -5.03
CA THR A 606 -25.06 7.46 -6.35
C THR A 606 -24.18 8.70 -6.28
N SER A 607 -23.18 8.81 -7.17
CA SER A 607 -22.36 10.02 -7.34
C SER A 607 -22.83 10.82 -8.57
N PRO A 608 -23.05 12.14 -8.45
CA PRO A 608 -23.18 13.02 -9.59
C PRO A 608 -21.83 13.55 -10.11
N TYR A 609 -20.71 13.15 -9.50
CA TYR A 609 -19.36 13.64 -9.81
C TYR A 609 -18.57 12.62 -10.63
N ASP A 610 -17.71 13.15 -11.52
CA ASP A 610 -16.90 12.36 -12.45
C ASP A 610 -15.39 12.63 -12.25
N LEU A 611 -14.58 11.56 -12.34
CA LEU A 611 -13.11 11.68 -12.35
C LEU A 611 -12.59 12.28 -13.65
N GLY A 612 -11.60 13.16 -13.56
CA GLY A 612 -10.97 13.84 -14.71
C GLY A 612 -11.90 14.74 -15.54
N GLY A 613 -13.16 14.93 -15.14
CA GLY A 613 -14.17 15.74 -15.83
C GLY A 613 -13.82 17.24 -15.88
N LYS A 614 -14.82 18.10 -16.13
CA LYS A 614 -14.59 19.56 -16.26
C LYS A 614 -13.98 20.20 -15.01
N ALA A 615 -14.25 19.64 -13.84
CA ALA A 615 -13.69 20.10 -12.56
C ALA A 615 -12.24 19.62 -12.33
N GLY A 616 -11.68 18.76 -13.19
CA GLY A 616 -10.31 18.25 -13.06
C GLY A 616 -10.12 17.35 -11.82
N ASN A 617 -11.14 16.58 -11.47
CA ASN A 617 -11.17 15.76 -10.26
C ASN A 617 -10.12 14.65 -10.30
N HIS A 618 -9.16 14.70 -9.37
CA HIS A 618 -8.08 13.72 -9.22
C HIS A 618 -7.78 13.50 -7.73
N PRO A 619 -8.18 12.37 -7.14
CA PRO A 619 -8.01 12.13 -5.72
C PRO A 619 -6.54 12.13 -5.23
N ALA A 620 -5.68 11.22 -5.70
CA ALA A 620 -4.26 11.19 -5.30
C ALA A 620 -3.28 11.90 -6.23
#